data_AF-A0A8J5NSH6-F1
#
_entry.id   AF-A0A8J5NSH6-F1
#
_cell.length_a   1.000
_cell.length_b   1.000
_cell.length_c   1.000
_cell.angle_alpha   90.00
_cell.angle_beta   90.00
_cell.angle_gamma   90.00
#
_symmetry.space_group_name_H-M   'P 1'
#
loop_
_entity.id
_entity.type
_entity.pdbx_description
1 polymer ?
#
loop_
_entity_poly.entity_id
_entity_poly.type
_entity_poly.pdbx_seq_one_letter_code
_entity_poly.pdbx_strand_id
1 'polypeptide(L)'
;MIGFGTDQVYEYVKHMEPERHKDIQSFLSSRPLIEDLVRIPIQLDALCYGWDQVHNQGPETMTDLYQSIEKGLWRKDIVRLGKSKTGSAVTEDDKVSDTEVEELIENERILVEQLAFTGLCNNIVEFQDKHVTIICRYISTHSTFVDKTLPKLSFLRTSDSSVGKPSRTYHFLHLTLQEYFAARYFVRIWLQNNKADLVCINFDQNEKLHASTSSHTAMKPKDFFAQNKYSSRYNIMWRFATGLLHSGRNGSDELALHFLRYTMQGVEIRMMRRDLGREKKRQRLGEGEPHVPDHAEAQLRIPDRRSGPEEPAKVNRTKMLKPKTIPRPAPEEPVLADGLNILEPGIPERPEACLEAPDLEEEL
;
A
#
# COMPACT_ATOMS: atom_id res chain seq x y z
N MET A 1 -8.40 13.86 8.87
CA MET A 1 -7.22 13.00 9.14
C MET A 1 -6.41 13.72 10.20
N ILE A 2 -6.15 13.09 11.34
CA ILE A 2 -5.26 13.66 12.37
C ILE A 2 -3.85 13.21 11.98
N GLY A 3 -3.05 14.17 11.51
CA GLY A 3 -1.65 14.02 11.13
C GLY A 3 -0.94 15.33 11.44
N PHE A 4 0.32 15.47 11.06
CA PHE A 4 1.04 16.71 11.30
C PHE A 4 0.37 17.89 10.59
N GLY A 5 0.28 19.01 11.31
CA GLY A 5 0.10 20.33 10.70
C GLY A 5 1.31 20.69 9.84
N THR A 6 1.15 21.61 8.91
CA THR A 6 2.26 22.06 8.04
C THR A 6 3.44 22.60 8.85
N ASP A 7 3.16 23.31 9.93
CA ASP A 7 4.15 23.76 10.92
C ASP A 7 4.91 22.59 11.56
N GLN A 8 4.19 21.55 11.98
CA GLN A 8 4.78 20.34 12.56
C GLN A 8 5.62 19.55 11.55
N VAL A 9 5.20 19.50 10.28
CA VAL A 9 6.00 18.92 9.19
C VAL A 9 7.32 19.69 9.05
N TYR A 10 7.27 21.02 9.03
CA TYR A 10 8.46 21.84 8.79
C TYR A 10 9.44 21.78 9.97
N GLU A 11 8.93 21.79 11.20
CA GLU A 11 9.75 21.58 12.41
C GLU A 11 10.38 20.18 12.44
N TYR A 12 9.63 19.15 12.06
CA TYR A 12 10.18 17.80 11.95
C TYR A 12 11.30 17.72 10.91
N VAL A 13 11.09 18.27 9.71
CA VAL A 13 12.12 18.33 8.65
C VAL A 13 13.36 19.08 9.14
N LYS A 14 13.18 20.20 9.85
CA LYS A 14 14.30 20.96 10.42
C LYS A 14 15.10 20.16 11.44
N HIS A 15 14.44 19.31 12.20
CA HIS A 15 15.09 18.44 13.18
C HIS A 15 15.83 17.27 12.53
N MET A 16 15.19 16.59 11.57
CA MET A 16 15.74 15.39 10.92
C MET A 16 16.79 15.69 9.84
N GLU A 17 16.64 16.83 9.16
CA GLU A 17 17.46 17.23 8.01
C GLU A 17 18.02 18.66 8.20
N PRO A 18 18.81 18.91 9.27
CA PRO A 18 19.19 20.26 9.66
C PRO A 18 19.95 21.02 8.57
N GLU A 19 20.72 20.32 7.72
CA GLU A 19 21.49 20.93 6.64
C GLU A 19 20.66 21.18 5.38
N ARG A 20 19.65 20.32 5.11
CA ARG A 20 18.89 20.28 3.84
C ARG A 20 17.43 20.72 3.99
N HIS A 21 17.00 21.11 5.20
CA HIS A 21 15.59 21.40 5.50
C HIS A 21 14.97 22.47 4.60
N LYS A 22 15.73 23.50 4.20
CA LYS A 22 15.23 24.57 3.32
C LYS A 22 14.85 24.05 1.94
N ASP A 23 15.63 23.11 1.41
CA ASP A 23 15.39 22.53 0.09
C ASP A 23 14.16 21.61 0.15
N ILE A 24 14.04 20.82 1.22
CA ILE A 24 12.89 19.96 1.47
C ILE A 24 11.62 20.80 1.63
N GLN A 25 11.64 21.85 2.45
CA GLN A 25 10.50 22.74 2.65
C GLN A 25 10.10 23.47 1.35
N SER A 26 11.07 23.91 0.55
CA SER A 26 10.83 24.51 -0.77
C SER A 26 10.19 23.50 -1.74
N PHE A 27 10.67 22.26 -1.72
CA PHE A 27 10.08 21.18 -2.52
C PHE A 27 8.63 20.88 -2.12
N LEU A 28 8.35 20.77 -0.81
CA LEU A 28 7.00 20.50 -0.30
C LEU A 28 6.03 21.63 -0.64
N SER A 29 6.41 22.88 -0.35
CA SER A 29 5.57 24.06 -0.63
C SER A 29 5.26 24.23 -2.13
N SER A 30 6.15 23.79 -3.01
CA SER A 30 5.90 23.79 -4.47
C SER A 30 5.01 22.64 -4.95
N ARG A 31 4.73 21.63 -4.12
CA ARG A 31 4.00 20.40 -4.48
C ARG A 31 2.94 20.05 -3.43
N PRO A 32 1.78 20.73 -3.45
CA PRO A 32 0.74 20.57 -2.42
C PRO A 32 0.26 19.13 -2.21
N LEU A 33 0.19 18.32 -3.29
CA LEU A 33 -0.21 16.92 -3.19
C LEU A 33 0.77 16.07 -2.39
N ILE A 34 2.08 16.35 -2.52
CA ILE A 34 3.13 15.66 -1.78
C ILE A 34 3.20 16.21 -0.35
N GLU A 35 3.04 17.52 -0.19
CA GLU A 35 2.96 18.16 1.14
C GLU A 35 1.83 17.57 1.97
N ASP A 36 0.62 17.44 1.41
CA ASP A 36 -0.53 16.85 2.09
C ASP A 36 -0.30 15.38 2.46
N LEU A 37 0.42 14.64 1.62
CA LEU A 37 0.76 13.26 1.88
C LEU A 37 1.67 13.12 3.10
N VAL A 38 2.79 13.85 3.12
CA VAL A 38 3.81 13.72 4.17
C VAL A 38 3.36 14.31 5.51
N ARG A 39 2.13 14.79 5.62
CA ARG A 39 1.48 15.02 6.92
C ARG A 39 1.33 13.74 7.73
N ILE A 40 1.43 12.57 7.10
CA ILE A 40 1.55 11.29 7.79
C ILE A 40 3.02 11.11 8.22
N PRO A 41 3.33 11.10 9.53
CA PRO A 41 4.72 11.19 10.01
C PRO A 41 5.67 10.13 9.45
N ILE A 42 5.19 8.90 9.25
CA ILE A 42 6.03 7.82 8.70
C ILE A 42 6.38 8.03 7.21
N GLN A 43 5.53 8.76 6.47
CA GLN A 43 5.81 9.12 5.08
C GLN A 43 6.77 10.31 5.01
N LEU A 44 6.69 11.22 5.98
CA LEU A 44 7.68 12.29 6.15
C LEU A 44 9.06 11.75 6.49
N ASP A 45 9.12 10.82 7.44
CA ASP A 45 10.36 10.14 7.83
C ASP A 45 10.99 9.44 6.61
N ALA A 46 10.20 8.69 5.85
CA ALA A 46 10.65 8.04 4.63
C ALA A 46 11.11 9.04 3.54
N LEU A 47 10.47 10.20 3.42
CA LEU A 47 10.90 11.28 2.54
C LEU A 47 12.26 11.82 2.96
N CYS A 48 12.45 12.15 4.25
CA CYS A 48 13.72 12.65 4.76
C CYS A 48 14.85 11.64 4.50
N TYR A 49 14.63 10.36 4.84
CA TYR A 49 15.62 9.31 4.60
C TYR A 49 15.93 9.09 3.11
N GLY A 50 14.95 9.25 2.24
CA GLY A 50 15.10 9.08 0.78
C GLY A 50 15.50 10.34 0.04
N TRP A 51 15.82 11.44 0.75
CA TRP A 51 15.83 12.78 0.17
C TRP A 51 16.77 12.91 -1.03
N ASP A 52 17.97 12.33 -1.00
CA ASP A 52 18.90 12.43 -2.12
C ASP A 52 18.31 11.88 -3.43
N GLN A 53 17.56 10.77 -3.34
CA GLN A 53 16.89 10.22 -4.53
C GLN A 53 15.69 11.06 -4.95
N VAL A 54 14.92 11.58 -3.98
CA VAL A 54 13.78 12.44 -4.24
C VAL A 54 14.21 13.75 -4.91
N HIS A 55 15.25 14.40 -4.39
CA HIS A 55 15.79 15.64 -4.92
C HIS A 55 16.30 15.46 -6.36
N ASN A 56 17.05 14.38 -6.61
CA ASN A 56 17.62 14.11 -7.93
C ASN A 56 16.56 13.73 -8.98
N GLN A 57 15.49 13.04 -8.59
CA GLN A 57 14.45 12.57 -9.51
C GLN A 57 13.30 13.56 -9.68
N GLY A 58 13.06 14.43 -8.69
CA GLY A 58 12.01 15.45 -8.73
C GLY A 58 10.60 14.89 -8.94
N PRO A 59 10.13 13.95 -8.09
CA PRO A 59 8.88 13.25 -8.33
C PRO A 59 7.68 14.21 -8.40
N GLU A 60 6.77 13.95 -9.34
CA GLU A 60 5.56 14.75 -9.58
C GLU A 60 4.30 14.04 -9.08
N THR A 61 4.32 12.71 -9.02
CA THR A 61 3.20 11.92 -8.51
C THR A 61 3.54 11.19 -7.22
N MET A 62 2.47 10.76 -6.53
CA MET A 62 2.52 9.82 -5.43
C MET A 62 3.36 8.58 -5.74
N THR A 63 3.25 8.02 -6.94
CA THR A 63 3.96 6.80 -7.30
C THR A 63 5.45 7.07 -7.48
N ASP A 64 5.80 8.19 -8.13
CA ASP A 64 7.20 8.59 -8.34
C ASP A 64 7.91 8.86 -7.01
N LEU A 65 7.19 9.46 -6.05
CA LEU A 65 7.69 9.67 -4.70
C LEU A 65 8.02 8.33 -4.02
N TYR A 66 7.11 7.36 -4.08
CA TYR A 66 7.34 6.05 -3.49
C TYR A 66 8.46 5.27 -4.21
N GLN A 67 8.59 5.41 -5.53
CA GLN A 67 9.74 4.86 -6.27
C GLN A 67 11.07 5.50 -5.83
N SER A 68 11.08 6.81 -5.59
CA SER A 68 12.26 7.54 -5.11
C SER A 68 12.66 7.09 -3.70
N ILE A 69 11.68 7.01 -2.79
CA ILE A 69 11.87 6.51 -1.42
C ILE A 69 12.39 5.08 -1.45
N GLU A 70 11.77 4.21 -2.24
CA GLU A 70 12.19 2.81 -2.35
C GLU A 70 13.65 2.70 -2.80
N LYS A 71 14.05 3.41 -3.85
CA LYS A 71 15.44 3.40 -4.34
C LYS A 71 16.42 3.87 -3.26
N GLY A 72 16.08 4.94 -2.54
CA GLY A 72 16.92 5.44 -1.44
C GLY A 72 17.08 4.41 -0.33
N LEU A 73 15.98 3.77 0.06
CA LEU A 73 15.99 2.76 1.11
C LEU A 73 16.72 1.48 0.70
N TRP A 74 16.61 1.02 -0.56
CA TRP A 74 17.38 -0.14 -1.03
C TRP A 74 18.88 0.12 -1.07
N ARG A 75 19.32 1.33 -1.48
CA ARG A 75 20.74 1.73 -1.44
C ARG A 75 21.32 1.65 -0.03
N LYS A 76 20.54 2.04 0.98
CA LYS A 76 20.93 1.89 2.38
C LYS A 76 20.92 0.42 2.82
N ASP A 77 19.87 -0.32 2.44
CA ASP A 77 19.69 -1.68 2.90
C ASP A 77 20.76 -2.64 2.34
N ILE A 78 21.31 -2.42 1.13
CA ILE A 78 22.42 -3.25 0.63
C ILE A 78 23.66 -3.21 1.52
N VAL A 79 23.97 -2.06 2.13
CA VAL A 79 25.07 -1.91 3.08
C VAL A 79 24.74 -2.66 4.38
N ARG A 80 23.54 -2.45 4.95
CA ARG A 80 23.10 -3.12 6.19
C ARG A 80 23.03 -4.64 6.06
N LEU A 81 22.60 -5.11 4.90
CA LEU A 81 22.54 -6.52 4.55
C LEU A 81 23.93 -7.13 4.31
N GLY A 82 24.98 -6.31 4.18
CA GLY A 82 26.33 -6.76 3.87
C GLY A 82 26.42 -7.37 2.47
N LYS A 83 25.65 -6.83 1.51
CA LYS A 83 25.68 -7.29 0.12
C LYS A 83 27.06 -7.05 -0.45
N SER A 84 27.54 -7.98 -1.25
CA SER A 84 28.87 -7.89 -1.86
C SER A 84 28.77 -7.77 -3.37
N LYS A 85 29.65 -6.92 -3.92
CA LYS A 85 29.93 -6.84 -5.35
C LYS A 85 31.33 -7.38 -5.56
N THR A 86 31.50 -8.32 -6.50
CA THR A 86 32.82 -8.89 -6.84
C THR A 86 33.62 -9.43 -5.64
N GLY A 87 32.94 -9.88 -4.59
CA GLY A 87 33.55 -10.47 -3.39
C GLY A 87 33.81 -9.50 -2.22
N SER A 88 33.71 -8.18 -2.42
CA SER A 88 33.82 -7.18 -1.34
C SER A 88 32.45 -6.65 -0.93
N ALA A 89 32.24 -6.45 0.38
CA ALA A 89 31.01 -5.86 0.90
C ALA A 89 30.87 -4.41 0.41
N VAL A 90 29.65 -4.03 0.02
CA VAL A 90 29.31 -2.65 -0.36
C VAL A 90 29.30 -1.77 0.88
N THR A 91 29.91 -0.60 0.76
CA THR A 91 30.02 0.46 1.76
C THR A 91 29.20 1.68 1.34
N GLU A 92 29.02 2.64 2.25
CA GLU A 92 28.25 3.87 1.97
C GLU A 92 28.93 4.76 0.91
N ASP A 93 30.26 4.69 0.80
CA ASP A 93 31.05 5.48 -0.15
C ASP A 93 31.03 4.89 -1.59
N ASP A 94 30.56 3.66 -1.74
CA ASP A 94 30.53 2.98 -3.03
C ASP A 94 29.47 3.59 -3.95
N LYS A 95 29.92 4.03 -5.13
CA LYS A 95 29.02 4.48 -6.20
C LYS A 95 28.39 3.29 -6.90
N VAL A 96 27.33 2.76 -6.30
CA VAL A 96 26.52 1.67 -6.88
C VAL A 96 25.43 2.27 -7.78
N SER A 97 25.29 1.77 -9.01
CA SER A 97 24.21 2.19 -9.92
C SER A 97 22.86 1.60 -9.49
N ASP A 98 21.74 2.22 -9.92
CA ASP A 98 20.39 1.69 -9.61
C ASP A 98 20.20 0.25 -10.09
N THR A 99 20.78 -0.11 -11.24
CA THR A 99 20.68 -1.47 -11.79
C THR A 99 21.42 -2.48 -10.93
N GLU A 100 22.61 -2.13 -10.43
CA GLU A 100 23.36 -3.01 -9.53
C GLU A 100 22.68 -3.16 -8.18
N VAL A 101 22.08 -2.09 -7.65
CA VAL A 101 21.26 -2.17 -6.43
C VAL A 101 20.15 -3.19 -6.65
N GLU A 102 19.39 -3.08 -7.75
CA GLU A 102 18.29 -3.99 -8.10
C GLU A 102 18.73 -5.45 -8.18
N GLU A 103 19.88 -5.72 -8.80
CA GLU A 103 20.44 -7.07 -8.89
C GLU A 103 20.81 -7.65 -7.51
N LEU A 104 21.41 -6.83 -6.64
CA LEU A 104 21.82 -7.25 -5.30
C LEU A 104 20.64 -7.57 -4.37
N ILE A 105 19.49 -6.92 -4.57
CA ILE A 105 18.30 -7.01 -3.71
C ILE A 105 17.17 -7.86 -4.31
N GLU A 106 17.39 -8.56 -5.43
CA GLU A 106 16.31 -9.24 -6.15
C GLU A 106 15.52 -10.22 -5.25
N ASN A 107 16.20 -10.98 -4.39
CA ASN A 107 15.55 -11.93 -3.47
C ASN A 107 14.73 -11.20 -2.40
N GLU A 108 15.29 -10.15 -1.80
CA GLU A 108 14.62 -9.29 -0.82
C GLU A 108 13.37 -8.65 -1.41
N ARG A 109 13.50 -8.13 -2.64
CA ARG A 109 12.41 -7.50 -3.38
C ARG A 109 11.29 -8.48 -3.67
N ILE A 110 11.60 -9.68 -4.16
CA ILE A 110 10.60 -10.74 -4.38
C ILE A 110 9.89 -11.07 -3.07
N LEU A 111 10.62 -11.20 -1.97
CA LEU A 111 10.05 -11.50 -0.66
C LEU A 111 9.10 -10.39 -0.18
N VAL A 112 9.52 -9.13 -0.23
CA VAL A 112 8.71 -7.98 0.22
C VAL A 112 7.46 -7.82 -0.66
N GLU A 113 7.61 -7.93 -1.98
CA GLU A 113 6.49 -7.89 -2.93
C GLU A 113 5.46 -9.00 -2.65
N GLN A 114 5.93 -10.22 -2.36
CA GLN A 114 5.06 -11.37 -2.05
C GLN A 114 4.41 -11.27 -0.68
N LEU A 115 5.14 -10.82 0.34
CA LEU A 115 4.58 -10.49 1.66
C LEU A 115 3.45 -9.47 1.52
N ALA A 116 3.73 -8.39 0.80
CA ALA A 116 2.80 -7.30 0.60
C ALA A 116 1.51 -7.75 -0.09
N PHE A 117 1.65 -8.42 -1.25
CA PHE A 117 0.50 -8.89 -2.03
C PHE A 117 -0.32 -9.94 -1.27
N THR A 118 0.35 -10.92 -0.66
CA THR A 118 -0.32 -11.95 0.14
C THR A 118 -1.05 -11.33 1.33
N GLY A 119 -0.41 -10.41 2.05
CA GLY A 119 -1.04 -9.73 3.17
C GLY A 119 -2.27 -8.95 2.75
N LEU A 120 -2.19 -8.23 1.62
CA LEU A 120 -3.33 -7.48 1.09
C LEU A 120 -4.50 -8.41 0.71
N CYS A 121 -4.24 -9.53 0.03
CA CYS A 121 -5.29 -10.48 -0.35
C CYS A 121 -6.01 -11.09 0.87
N ASN A 122 -5.27 -11.37 1.95
CA ASN A 122 -5.77 -12.02 3.16
C ASN A 122 -6.20 -11.05 4.27
N ASN A 123 -6.12 -9.73 4.03
CA ASN A 123 -6.37 -8.69 5.04
C ASN A 123 -5.47 -8.84 6.29
N ILE A 124 -4.18 -9.13 6.06
CA ILE A 124 -3.15 -9.27 7.08
C ILE A 124 -2.22 -8.06 6.98
N VAL A 125 -2.11 -7.33 8.09
CA VAL A 125 -1.16 -6.22 8.27
C VAL A 125 0.01 -6.60 9.19
N GLU A 126 -0.20 -7.62 10.02
CA GLU A 126 0.79 -8.14 10.96
C GLU A 126 1.03 -9.63 10.66
N PHE A 127 2.24 -9.93 10.21
CA PHE A 127 2.67 -11.25 9.79
C PHE A 127 3.29 -11.99 10.97
N GLN A 128 2.81 -13.19 11.27
CA GLN A 128 3.45 -14.10 12.21
C GLN A 128 4.55 -14.90 11.50
N ASP A 129 5.50 -15.45 12.25
CA ASP A 129 6.55 -16.34 11.74
C ASP A 129 6.02 -17.44 10.80
N LYS A 130 4.83 -18.00 11.09
CA LYS A 130 4.19 -19.01 10.24
C LYS A 130 3.83 -18.48 8.85
N HIS A 131 3.34 -17.23 8.75
CA HIS A 131 2.98 -16.60 7.48
C HIS A 131 4.24 -16.41 6.63
N VAL A 132 5.29 -15.88 7.25
CA VAL A 132 6.57 -15.62 6.59
C VAL A 132 7.21 -16.93 6.11
N THR A 133 7.21 -17.96 6.96
CA THR A 133 7.77 -19.28 6.61
C THR A 133 7.08 -19.90 5.40
N ILE A 134 5.75 -19.82 5.34
CA ILE A 134 4.96 -20.32 4.22
C ILE A 134 5.31 -19.58 2.92
N ILE A 135 5.37 -18.25 2.97
CA ILE A 135 5.73 -17.41 1.82
C ILE A 135 7.14 -17.73 1.34
N CYS A 136 8.11 -17.87 2.25
CA CYS A 136 9.49 -18.17 1.91
C CYS A 136 9.64 -19.53 1.23
N ARG A 137 8.94 -20.55 1.75
CA ARG A 137 8.87 -21.87 1.09
C ARG A 137 8.30 -21.77 -0.32
N TYR A 138 7.29 -20.92 -0.53
CA TYR A 138 6.68 -20.73 -1.84
C TYR A 138 7.63 -20.07 -2.86
N ILE A 139 8.38 -19.06 -2.44
CA ILE A 139 9.35 -18.37 -3.31
C ILE A 139 10.73 -19.06 -3.33
N SER A 140 10.83 -20.30 -2.85
CA SER A 140 12.07 -21.08 -2.76
C SER A 140 13.22 -20.35 -2.05
N THR A 141 12.90 -19.52 -1.04
CA THR A 141 13.87 -18.79 -0.22
C THR A 141 14.05 -19.47 1.13
N HIS A 142 15.29 -19.62 1.59
CA HIS A 142 15.60 -20.28 2.86
C HIS A 142 15.11 -19.49 4.07
N SER A 143 14.58 -20.15 5.10
CA SER A 143 14.10 -19.48 6.32
C SER A 143 15.21 -18.74 7.09
N THR A 144 16.46 -19.19 6.98
CA THR A 144 17.63 -18.52 7.57
C THR A 144 17.94 -17.17 6.92
N PHE A 145 17.54 -16.98 5.66
CA PHE A 145 17.61 -15.69 4.98
C PHE A 145 16.67 -14.68 5.65
N VAL A 146 15.46 -15.10 6.01
CA VAL A 146 14.41 -14.25 6.62
C VAL A 146 14.87 -13.62 7.92
N ASP A 147 15.45 -14.42 8.81
CA ASP A 147 15.81 -13.98 10.17
C ASP A 147 16.89 -12.92 10.17
N LYS A 148 17.81 -13.00 9.20
CA LYS A 148 18.89 -12.03 9.02
C LYS A 148 18.45 -10.84 8.17
N THR A 149 17.47 -11.03 7.29
CA THR A 149 17.07 -10.05 6.28
C THR A 149 15.96 -9.13 6.76
N LEU A 150 14.82 -9.67 7.20
CA LEU A 150 13.63 -8.86 7.52
C LEU A 150 13.89 -7.78 8.57
N PRO A 151 14.63 -8.03 9.67
CA PRO A 151 14.94 -6.99 10.66
C PRO A 151 15.84 -5.86 10.10
N LYS A 152 16.56 -6.13 9.02
CA LYS A 152 17.46 -5.18 8.36
C LYS A 152 16.77 -4.40 7.24
N LEU A 153 15.60 -4.83 6.78
CA LEU A 153 14.87 -4.10 5.73
C LEU A 153 14.26 -2.83 6.30
N SER A 154 14.43 -1.73 5.57
CA SER A 154 13.92 -0.43 5.99
C SER A 154 12.40 -0.36 5.97
N PHE A 155 11.74 -1.16 5.13
CA PHE A 155 10.28 -1.14 4.93
C PHE A 155 9.48 -1.89 6.00
N LEU A 156 10.14 -2.74 6.79
CA LEU A 156 9.51 -3.62 7.76
C LEU A 156 9.99 -3.31 9.19
N ARG A 157 9.17 -3.68 10.17
CA ARG A 157 9.52 -3.69 11.58
C ARG A 157 9.15 -5.04 12.18
N THR A 158 9.89 -5.44 13.20
CA THR A 158 9.59 -6.61 14.00
C THR A 158 8.97 -6.16 15.33
N SER A 159 8.14 -7.00 15.92
CA SER A 159 7.84 -6.91 17.36
C SER A 159 9.14 -6.94 18.17
N ASP A 160 9.08 -6.49 19.42
CA ASP A 160 10.25 -6.41 20.33
C ASP A 160 11.15 -7.66 20.19
N SER A 161 12.44 -7.41 19.98
CA SER A 161 13.48 -8.43 19.87
C SER A 161 13.56 -9.36 21.09
N SER A 162 13.07 -8.93 22.26
CA SER A 162 12.94 -9.74 23.47
C SER A 162 11.93 -10.89 23.32
N VAL A 163 10.97 -10.74 22.38
CA VAL A 163 10.01 -11.76 22.02
C VAL A 163 10.68 -12.76 21.07
N GLY A 164 11.00 -13.94 21.62
CA GLY A 164 11.50 -15.07 20.86
C GLY A 164 10.50 -15.60 19.83
N LYS A 165 10.98 -16.42 18.91
CA LYS A 165 10.10 -17.23 18.06
C LYS A 165 9.32 -18.23 18.91
N PRO A 166 8.04 -18.51 18.63
CA PRO A 166 7.27 -18.18 17.41
C PRO A 166 6.40 -16.91 17.53
N SER A 167 6.47 -16.19 18.64
CA SER A 167 5.61 -15.03 18.94
C SER A 167 6.03 -13.74 18.21
N ARG A 168 7.13 -13.77 17.47
CA ARG A 168 7.60 -12.62 16.70
C ARG A 168 6.63 -12.30 15.56
N THR A 169 6.32 -11.02 15.43
CA THR A 169 5.52 -10.50 14.32
C THR A 169 6.28 -9.48 13.50
N TYR A 170 5.88 -9.34 12.24
CA TYR A 170 6.47 -8.42 11.26
C TYR A 170 5.35 -7.58 10.67
N HIS A 171 5.60 -6.30 10.44
CA HIS A 171 4.65 -5.43 9.76
C HIS A 171 5.39 -4.41 8.90
N PHE A 172 4.72 -3.93 7.85
CA PHE A 172 5.21 -2.79 7.09
C PHE A 172 5.17 -1.55 7.96
N LEU A 173 6.16 -0.66 7.77
CA LEU A 173 6.19 0.66 8.41
C LEU A 173 4.86 1.40 8.28
N HIS A 174 4.18 1.23 7.15
CA HIS A 174 2.86 1.78 6.91
C HIS A 174 2.07 0.92 5.93
N LEU A 175 0.74 0.93 6.05
CA LEU A 175 -0.15 0.21 5.15
C LEU A 175 0.06 0.60 3.68
N THR A 176 0.32 1.88 3.40
CA THR A 176 0.55 2.32 2.01
C THR A 176 1.83 1.77 1.40
N LEU A 177 2.86 1.43 2.20
CA LEU A 177 4.03 0.70 1.70
C LEU A 177 3.65 -0.74 1.34
N GLN A 178 2.82 -1.39 2.16
CA GLN A 178 2.27 -2.70 1.82
C GLN A 178 1.46 -2.64 0.52
N GLU A 179 0.59 -1.64 0.36
CA GLU A 179 -0.19 -1.48 -0.87
C GLU A 179 0.68 -1.16 -2.09
N TYR A 180 1.77 -0.38 -1.91
CA TYR A 180 2.75 -0.08 -2.94
C TYR A 180 3.50 -1.32 -3.42
N PHE A 181 4.08 -2.11 -2.50
CA PHE A 181 4.80 -3.33 -2.86
C PHE A 181 3.87 -4.41 -3.43
N ALA A 182 2.60 -4.47 -2.99
CA ALA A 182 1.59 -5.31 -3.61
C ALA A 182 1.31 -4.90 -5.06
N ALA A 183 1.27 -3.59 -5.34
CA ALA A 183 1.12 -3.07 -6.69
C ALA A 183 2.34 -3.39 -7.55
N ARG A 184 3.56 -3.28 -7.00
CA ARG A 184 4.80 -3.69 -7.69
C ARG A 184 4.76 -5.16 -8.10
N TYR A 185 4.37 -6.05 -7.19
CA TYR A 185 4.18 -7.47 -7.51
C TYR A 185 3.21 -7.64 -8.67
N PHE A 186 2.01 -7.04 -8.56
CA PHE A 186 0.98 -7.14 -9.58
C PHE A 186 1.47 -6.66 -10.95
N VAL A 187 2.08 -5.48 -11.01
CA VAL A 187 2.58 -4.88 -12.26
C VAL A 187 3.69 -5.73 -12.89
N ARG A 188 4.62 -6.26 -12.08
CA ARG A 188 5.67 -7.15 -12.58
C ARG A 188 5.11 -8.39 -13.26
N ILE A 189 4.05 -8.99 -12.73
CA ILE A 189 3.39 -10.14 -13.37
C ILE A 189 2.52 -9.68 -14.56
N TRP A 190 1.83 -8.55 -14.45
CA TRP A 190 1.03 -7.97 -15.53
C TRP A 190 1.86 -7.73 -16.80
N LEU A 191 3.06 -7.16 -16.65
CA LEU A 191 3.97 -6.85 -17.75
C LEU A 191 4.53 -8.10 -18.46
N GLN A 192 4.39 -9.29 -17.86
CA GLN A 192 4.73 -10.55 -18.53
C GLN A 192 3.68 -10.97 -19.56
N ASN A 193 2.65 -10.16 -19.81
CA ASN A 193 1.64 -10.34 -20.85
C ASN A 193 0.99 -11.73 -20.81
N ASN A 194 0.43 -12.09 -19.64
CA ASN A 194 -0.22 -13.38 -19.35
C ASN A 194 0.67 -14.63 -19.36
N LYS A 195 2.00 -14.48 -19.48
CA LYS A 195 2.94 -15.63 -19.40
C LYS A 195 3.09 -16.20 -17.99
N ALA A 196 2.80 -15.41 -16.96
CA ALA A 196 2.81 -15.83 -15.57
C ALA A 196 1.46 -15.57 -14.90
N ASP A 197 1.24 -16.30 -13.81
CA ASP A 197 0.07 -16.17 -12.96
C ASP A 197 0.42 -15.35 -11.71
N LEU A 198 -0.54 -14.56 -11.23
CA LEU A 198 -0.52 -14.07 -9.87
C LEU A 198 -0.77 -15.23 -8.95
N VAL A 199 0.04 -15.32 -7.90
CA VAL A 199 -0.19 -16.32 -6.86
C VAL A 199 -0.59 -15.63 -5.57
N CYS A 200 -1.79 -15.97 -5.11
CA CYS A 200 -2.32 -15.59 -3.82
C CYS A 200 -2.24 -16.80 -2.90
N ILE A 201 -1.31 -16.76 -1.95
CA ILE A 201 -1.23 -17.72 -0.86
C ILE A 201 -2.39 -17.42 0.08
N ASN A 202 -3.28 -18.39 0.31
CA ASN A 202 -4.43 -18.22 1.18
C ASN A 202 -4.07 -18.72 2.58
N PHE A 203 -4.31 -17.88 3.57
CA PHE A 203 -4.20 -18.26 4.97
C PHE A 203 -5.60 -18.50 5.51
N ASP A 204 -5.97 -19.77 5.67
CA ASP A 204 -7.26 -20.11 6.24
C ASP A 204 -7.33 -19.63 7.69
N GLN A 205 -8.26 -18.72 7.99
CA GLN A 205 -8.42 -18.17 9.34
C GLN A 205 -9.04 -19.19 10.31
N ASN A 206 -9.67 -20.25 9.77
CA ASN A 206 -10.44 -21.24 10.53
C ASN A 206 -9.79 -22.63 10.60
N GLU A 207 -8.68 -22.88 9.89
CA GLU A 207 -8.03 -24.19 9.99
C GLU A 207 -7.26 -24.31 11.31
N LYS A 208 -7.79 -25.16 12.20
CA LYS A 208 -7.03 -25.73 13.31
C LYS A 208 -5.84 -26.50 12.73
N LEU A 209 -4.70 -25.82 12.72
CA LEU A 209 -3.37 -26.36 13.00
C LEU A 209 -3.04 -27.74 12.36
N HIS A 210 -2.79 -27.77 11.05
CA HIS A 210 -1.75 -28.63 10.50
C HIS A 210 -0.91 -27.82 9.51
N ALA A 211 0.36 -27.59 9.88
CA ALA A 211 1.30 -26.65 9.28
C ALA A 211 1.82 -27.05 7.87
N SER A 212 1.05 -27.75 7.06
CA SER A 212 1.60 -28.42 5.88
C SER A 212 1.19 -27.82 4.54
N THR A 213 -0.04 -27.31 4.37
CA THR A 213 -0.52 -26.89 3.06
C THR A 213 -1.32 -25.59 3.13
N SER A 214 -0.64 -24.44 3.07
CA SER A 214 -1.31 -23.23 2.60
C SER A 214 -1.83 -23.49 1.19
N SER A 215 -3.15 -23.46 1.01
CA SER A 215 -3.70 -23.46 -0.34
C SER A 215 -3.25 -22.17 -1.03
N HIS A 216 -2.96 -22.25 -2.32
CA HIS A 216 -2.66 -21.08 -3.12
C HIS A 216 -3.57 -21.08 -4.33
N THR A 217 -3.95 -19.88 -4.74
CA THR A 217 -4.72 -19.64 -5.95
C THR A 217 -3.81 -18.98 -6.96
N ALA A 218 -3.62 -19.66 -8.09
CA ALA A 218 -2.95 -19.11 -9.25
C ALA A 218 -4.01 -18.59 -10.23
N MET A 219 -3.88 -17.34 -10.67
CA MET A 219 -4.80 -16.76 -11.64
C MET A 219 -4.14 -15.69 -12.49
N LYS A 220 -4.70 -15.42 -13.67
CA LYS A 220 -4.16 -14.39 -14.55
C LYS A 220 -4.35 -13.00 -13.92
N PRO A 221 -3.39 -12.06 -14.11
CA PRO A 221 -3.52 -10.68 -13.63
C PRO A 221 -4.82 -10.00 -14.06
N LYS A 222 -5.26 -10.26 -15.29
CA LYS A 222 -6.52 -9.74 -15.84
C LYS A 222 -7.74 -10.24 -15.09
N ASP A 223 -7.76 -11.52 -14.72
CA ASP A 223 -8.87 -12.13 -13.98
C ASP A 223 -8.91 -11.60 -12.55
N PHE A 224 -7.75 -11.50 -11.90
CA PHE A 224 -7.65 -10.94 -10.54
C PHE A 224 -8.16 -9.50 -10.52
N PHE A 225 -7.71 -8.71 -11.49
CA PHE A 225 -8.17 -7.34 -11.66
C PHE A 225 -9.69 -7.27 -11.91
N ALA A 226 -10.22 -8.08 -12.82
CA ALA A 226 -11.66 -8.09 -13.13
C ALA A 226 -12.54 -8.42 -11.91
N GLN A 227 -12.06 -9.33 -11.04
CA GLN A 227 -12.75 -9.71 -9.80
C GLN A 227 -12.67 -8.63 -8.72
N ASN A 228 -11.53 -7.93 -8.63
CA ASN A 228 -11.21 -7.07 -7.48
C ASN A 228 -11.22 -5.56 -7.77
N LYS A 229 -11.43 -5.11 -9.01
CA LYS A 229 -11.32 -3.69 -9.39
C LYS A 229 -12.28 -2.71 -8.71
N TYR A 230 -13.37 -3.19 -8.14
CA TYR A 230 -14.34 -2.37 -7.40
C TYR A 230 -14.27 -2.60 -5.88
N SER A 231 -13.37 -3.47 -5.42
CA SER A 231 -13.17 -3.70 -4.00
C SER A 231 -12.32 -2.56 -3.44
N SER A 232 -12.85 -1.87 -2.43
CA SER A 232 -12.16 -0.76 -1.77
C SER A 232 -10.80 -1.15 -1.19
N ARG A 233 -10.64 -2.43 -0.84
CA ARG A 233 -9.39 -3.03 -0.33
C ARG A 233 -8.20 -2.76 -1.24
N TYR A 234 -8.40 -2.75 -2.56
CA TYR A 234 -7.30 -2.62 -3.52
C TYR A 234 -7.21 -1.23 -4.13
N ASN A 235 -7.98 -0.25 -3.66
CA ASN A 235 -8.05 1.07 -4.27
C ASN A 235 -6.69 1.79 -4.33
N ILE A 236 -5.93 1.77 -3.24
CA ILE A 236 -4.59 2.39 -3.22
C ILE A 236 -3.62 1.59 -4.08
N MET A 237 -3.66 0.26 -4.00
CA MET A 237 -2.87 -0.61 -4.86
C MET A 237 -3.12 -0.32 -6.35
N TRP A 238 -4.37 -0.10 -6.78
CA TRP A 238 -4.70 0.24 -8.17
C TRP A 238 -4.18 1.61 -8.61
N ARG A 239 -4.14 2.59 -7.70
CA ARG A 239 -3.53 3.89 -7.97
C ARG A 239 -2.03 3.75 -8.20
N PHE A 240 -1.34 3.00 -7.32
CA PHE A 240 0.08 2.69 -7.52
C PHE A 240 0.32 1.87 -8.78
N ALA A 241 -0.48 0.84 -9.06
CA ALA A 241 -0.33 0.03 -10.27
C ALA A 241 -0.45 0.88 -11.55
N THR A 242 -1.40 1.82 -11.57
CA THR A 242 -1.57 2.76 -12.69
C THR A 242 -0.34 3.65 -12.86
N GLY A 243 0.16 4.24 -11.75
CA GLY A 243 1.37 5.05 -11.80
C GLY A 243 2.60 4.25 -12.24
N LEU A 244 2.79 3.04 -11.71
CA LEU A 244 3.92 2.17 -12.05
C LEU A 244 3.89 1.74 -13.53
N LEU A 245 2.71 1.62 -14.13
CA LEU A 245 2.56 1.36 -15.56
C LEU A 245 2.78 2.61 -16.43
N HIS A 246 2.65 3.82 -15.87
CA HIS A 246 2.92 5.08 -16.55
C HIS A 246 4.41 5.45 -16.48
N SER A 247 4.98 5.52 -15.27
CA SER A 247 6.32 6.04 -14.98
C SER A 247 7.33 4.97 -14.50
N GLY A 248 6.99 3.67 -14.59
CA GLY A 248 7.93 2.58 -14.31
C GLY A 248 9.04 2.41 -15.36
N ARG A 249 10.06 1.58 -15.07
CA ARG A 249 11.19 1.27 -15.97
C ARG A 249 10.77 0.80 -17.38
N ASN A 250 9.63 0.11 -17.46
CA ASN A 250 9.00 -0.33 -18.71
C ASN A 250 7.62 0.34 -18.91
N GLY A 251 7.36 1.44 -18.21
CA GLY A 251 6.10 2.16 -18.23
C GLY A 251 5.93 2.95 -19.53
N SER A 252 4.68 3.17 -19.90
CA SER A 252 4.32 4.10 -20.96
C SER A 252 2.87 4.56 -20.76
N ASP A 253 2.55 5.73 -21.32
CA ASP A 253 1.16 6.20 -21.39
C ASP A 253 0.26 5.14 -22.01
N GLU A 254 0.74 4.41 -23.01
CA GLU A 254 -0.02 3.34 -23.65
C GLU A 254 -0.32 2.18 -22.69
N LEU A 255 0.63 1.78 -21.84
CA LEU A 255 0.43 0.71 -20.87
C LEU A 255 -0.54 1.11 -19.76
N ALA A 256 -0.40 2.34 -19.25
CA ALA A 256 -1.32 2.91 -18.28
C ALA A 256 -2.73 3.05 -18.87
N LEU A 257 -2.86 3.61 -20.08
CA LEU A 257 -4.13 3.75 -20.79
C LEU A 257 -4.75 2.38 -21.10
N HIS A 258 -3.95 1.40 -21.50
CA HIS A 258 -4.43 0.05 -21.74
C HIS A 258 -4.98 -0.58 -20.45
N PHE A 259 -4.27 -0.46 -19.33
CA PHE A 259 -4.76 -0.89 -18.02
C PHE A 259 -6.05 -0.15 -17.61
N LEU A 260 -6.10 1.17 -17.80
CA LEU A 260 -7.28 1.98 -17.53
C LEU A 260 -8.46 1.61 -18.43
N ARG A 261 -8.26 1.27 -19.70
CA ARG A 261 -9.32 0.77 -20.59
C ARG A 261 -9.92 -0.54 -20.07
N TYR A 262 -9.11 -1.46 -19.55
CA TYR A 262 -9.60 -2.65 -18.86
C TYR A 262 -10.42 -2.33 -17.60
N THR A 263 -10.11 -1.23 -16.90
CA THR A 263 -10.94 -0.74 -15.79
C THR A 263 -12.34 -0.33 -16.28
N MET A 264 -12.41 0.43 -17.38
CA MET A 264 -13.63 1.04 -17.94
C MET A 264 -14.53 0.05 -18.69
N GLN A 265 -13.97 -0.91 -19.43
CA GLN A 265 -14.75 -1.90 -20.21
C GLN A 265 -15.68 -2.78 -19.36
N GLY A 266 -15.39 -2.97 -18.07
CA GLY A 266 -16.31 -3.73 -17.20
C GLY A 266 -17.50 -2.94 -16.66
N VAL A 267 -17.57 -1.63 -16.87
CA VAL A 267 -18.80 -0.85 -16.61
C VAL A 267 -19.81 -1.13 -17.73
N GLU A 268 -19.36 -1.12 -18.99
CA GLU A 268 -20.18 -1.42 -20.15
C GLU A 268 -20.65 -2.87 -20.18
N ILE A 269 -19.79 -3.86 -19.91
CA ILE A 269 -20.22 -5.27 -19.87
C ILE A 269 -21.23 -5.52 -18.73
N ARG A 270 -21.10 -4.82 -17.59
CA ARG A 270 -22.03 -4.96 -16.46
C ARG A 270 -23.34 -4.19 -16.69
N MET A 271 -23.33 -3.08 -17.44
CA MET A 271 -24.55 -2.43 -17.96
C MET A 271 -25.23 -3.31 -19.00
N MET A 272 -24.50 -3.75 -20.03
CA MET A 272 -25.01 -4.64 -21.08
C MET A 272 -25.56 -5.94 -20.50
N ARG A 273 -24.92 -6.60 -19.52
CA ARG A 273 -25.49 -7.78 -18.85
C ARG A 273 -26.75 -7.47 -18.03
N ARG A 274 -26.84 -6.28 -17.43
CA ARG A 274 -28.05 -5.83 -16.72
C ARG A 274 -29.19 -5.55 -17.68
N ASP A 275 -28.88 -4.93 -18.81
CA ASP A 275 -29.85 -4.58 -19.84
C ASP A 275 -30.31 -5.84 -20.59
N LEU A 276 -29.41 -6.77 -20.92
CA LEU A 276 -29.75 -8.08 -21.48
C LEU A 276 -30.58 -8.92 -20.48
N GLY A 277 -30.29 -8.80 -19.18
CA GLY A 277 -31.08 -9.44 -18.11
C GLY A 277 -32.48 -8.84 -17.95
N ARG A 278 -32.62 -7.52 -18.14
CA ARG A 278 -33.91 -6.80 -18.14
C ARG A 278 -34.71 -7.11 -19.41
N GLU A 279 -34.07 -7.20 -20.56
CA GLU A 279 -34.67 -7.57 -21.85
C GLU A 279 -35.22 -9.00 -21.81
N LYS A 280 -34.43 -9.96 -21.31
CA LYS A 280 -34.88 -11.36 -21.12
C LYS A 280 -35.97 -11.50 -20.06
N LYS A 281 -36.07 -10.58 -19.10
CA LYS A 281 -37.17 -10.54 -18.12
C LYS A 281 -38.44 -9.96 -18.73
N ARG A 282 -38.32 -8.94 -19.59
CA ARG A 282 -39.42 -8.36 -20.37
C ARG A 282 -40.00 -9.34 -21.38
N GLN A 283 -39.17 -10.09 -22.09
CA GLN A 283 -39.62 -11.12 -23.04
C GLN A 283 -40.39 -12.24 -22.33
N ARG A 284 -39.91 -12.71 -21.16
CA ARG A 284 -40.62 -13.71 -20.34
C ARG A 284 -41.92 -13.22 -19.69
N LEU A 285 -42.10 -11.91 -19.55
CA LEU A 285 -43.34 -11.30 -19.04
C LEU A 285 -44.29 -10.87 -20.17
N GLY A 286 -43.82 -10.87 -21.43
CA GLY A 286 -44.61 -10.51 -22.62
C GLY A 286 -45.13 -11.72 -23.42
N GLU A 287 -44.65 -12.93 -23.13
CA GLU A 287 -45.19 -14.18 -23.69
C GLU A 287 -46.35 -14.71 -22.81
N GLY A 288 -47.42 -13.92 -22.75
CA GLY A 288 -48.75 -14.37 -22.39
C GLY A 288 -49.70 -13.86 -23.46
N GLU A 289 -50.13 -14.75 -24.36
CA GLU A 289 -51.04 -14.43 -25.47
C GLU A 289 -52.26 -13.60 -25.01
N PRO A 290 -52.68 -12.58 -25.77
CA PRO A 290 -53.99 -11.99 -25.60
C PRO A 290 -55.05 -12.89 -26.22
N HIS A 291 -55.92 -13.43 -25.38
CA HIS A 291 -57.17 -14.05 -25.79
C HIS A 291 -58.11 -12.96 -26.35
N VAL A 292 -58.45 -13.08 -27.63
CA VAL A 292 -59.55 -12.33 -28.27
C VAL A 292 -60.88 -12.98 -27.88
N PRO A 293 -61.89 -12.17 -27.52
CA PRO A 293 -63.22 -12.45 -28.04
C PRO A 293 -63.88 -11.22 -28.68
N ASP A 294 -64.74 -11.56 -29.63
CA ASP A 294 -65.35 -10.72 -30.64
C ASP A 294 -66.68 -10.09 -30.17
N HIS A 295 -67.02 -8.96 -30.82
CA HIS A 295 -68.31 -8.28 -30.95
C HIS A 295 -69.12 -7.81 -29.72
N ALA A 296 -69.34 -6.49 -29.61
CA ALA A 296 -70.66 -5.87 -29.89
C ALA A 296 -70.61 -4.33 -29.81
N GLU A 297 -71.28 -3.69 -30.75
CA GLU A 297 -71.48 -2.24 -30.91
C GLU A 297 -72.28 -1.61 -29.76
N ALA A 298 -71.92 -0.39 -29.35
CA ALA A 298 -72.88 0.62 -28.87
C ALA A 298 -72.28 2.05 -28.88
N GLN A 299 -72.77 2.79 -29.87
CA GLN A 299 -72.83 4.23 -30.13
C GLN A 299 -72.69 5.25 -28.97
N LEU A 300 -72.14 6.41 -29.37
CA LEU A 300 -72.46 7.80 -28.99
C LEU A 300 -72.19 8.29 -27.53
N ARG A 301 -71.25 9.22 -27.39
CA ARG A 301 -71.52 10.66 -27.11
C ARG A 301 -70.22 11.45 -26.84
N ILE A 302 -70.02 12.50 -27.63
CA ILE A 302 -69.19 13.66 -27.29
C ILE A 302 -70.05 14.56 -26.36
N PRO A 303 -69.45 15.23 -25.35
CA PRO A 303 -69.39 16.68 -25.46
C PRO A 303 -68.02 17.28 -25.12
N ASP A 304 -67.82 18.38 -25.82
CA ASP A 304 -66.75 19.37 -25.89
C ASP A 304 -66.76 20.34 -24.67
N ARG A 305 -65.72 21.20 -24.59
CA ARG A 305 -65.58 22.46 -23.82
C ARG A 305 -65.03 22.34 -22.39
N ARG A 306 -64.14 23.20 -21.86
CA ARG A 306 -63.61 24.52 -22.29
C ARG A 306 -62.44 24.98 -21.37
N SER A 307 -61.44 25.63 -21.97
CA SER A 307 -60.72 26.87 -21.55
C SER A 307 -60.31 27.17 -20.09
N GLY A 308 -58.97 27.16 -19.85
CA GLY A 308 -58.07 28.23 -19.31
C GLY A 308 -58.27 28.86 -17.90
N PRO A 309 -57.37 29.75 -17.40
CA PRO A 309 -55.93 29.95 -17.65
C PRO A 309 -55.06 30.10 -16.35
N GLU A 310 -53.75 30.37 -16.55
CA GLU A 310 -52.67 31.04 -15.74
C GLU A 310 -53.02 31.62 -14.34
N GLU A 311 -52.15 31.68 -13.31
CA GLU A 311 -50.78 32.21 -13.20
C GLU A 311 -50.16 31.88 -11.79
N PRO A 312 -48.88 32.23 -11.49
CA PRO A 312 -48.05 31.64 -10.44
C PRO A 312 -47.88 32.50 -9.17
N ALA A 313 -46.95 32.04 -8.31
CA ALA A 313 -46.25 32.70 -7.22
C ALA A 313 -46.71 32.36 -5.78
N LYS A 314 -45.78 31.79 -5.00
CA LYS A 314 -45.30 32.41 -3.76
C LYS A 314 -44.00 31.76 -3.26
N VAL A 315 -42.94 32.54 -3.39
CA VAL A 315 -41.71 32.49 -2.60
C VAL A 315 -42.05 32.37 -1.12
N ASN A 316 -41.42 31.43 -0.40
CA ASN A 316 -41.32 31.51 1.05
C ASN A 316 -39.86 31.37 1.47
N ARG A 317 -39.31 32.53 1.85
CA ARG A 317 -37.99 32.77 2.40
C ARG A 317 -38.14 32.84 3.91
N THR A 318 -37.65 31.86 4.67
CA THR A 318 -37.64 31.99 6.13
C THR A 318 -36.44 31.33 6.81
N LYS A 319 -35.61 32.21 7.37
CA LYS A 319 -34.79 32.12 8.60
C LYS A 319 -33.51 31.28 8.59
N MET A 320 -32.42 32.03 8.54
CA MET A 320 -31.09 31.67 9.04
C MET A 320 -31.13 31.41 10.54
N LEU A 321 -30.60 30.26 10.97
CA LEU A 321 -30.23 30.03 12.37
C LEU A 321 -28.77 30.47 12.58
N LYS A 322 -28.56 31.32 13.58
CA LYS A 322 -27.23 31.70 14.09
C LYS A 322 -26.62 30.53 14.88
N PRO A 323 -25.28 30.35 14.89
CA PRO A 323 -24.63 29.29 15.66
C PRO A 323 -24.69 29.58 17.16
N LYS A 324 -24.96 28.55 17.96
CA LYS A 324 -24.85 28.58 19.43
C LYS A 324 -23.38 28.53 19.84
N THR A 325 -22.98 29.48 20.68
CA THR A 325 -21.70 29.55 21.37
C THR A 325 -21.60 28.43 22.42
N ILE A 326 -20.52 27.65 22.39
CA ILE A 326 -20.19 26.62 23.41
C ILE A 326 -19.20 27.27 24.41
N PRO A 327 -19.39 27.14 25.75
CA PRO A 327 -18.45 27.67 26.73
C PRO A 327 -17.14 26.87 26.78
N ARG A 328 -16.01 27.58 26.95
CA ARG A 328 -14.68 26.98 27.26
C ARG A 328 -14.69 26.33 28.64
N PRO A 329 -14.06 25.16 28.83
CA PRO A 329 -13.65 24.71 30.15
C PRO A 329 -12.44 25.52 30.66
N ALA A 330 -12.39 25.74 31.97
CA ALA A 330 -11.33 26.42 32.71
C ALA A 330 -10.02 25.60 32.73
N PRO A 331 -8.85 26.22 32.96
CA PRO A 331 -7.57 25.52 32.98
C PRO A 331 -7.40 24.71 34.27
N GLU A 332 -6.99 23.45 34.15
CA GLU A 332 -6.58 22.60 35.28
C GLU A 332 -5.18 23.01 35.78
N GLU A 333 -5.07 23.15 37.10
CA GLU A 333 -3.81 23.40 37.83
C GLU A 333 -2.93 22.13 37.91
N PRO A 334 -1.59 22.28 38.04
CA PRO A 334 -0.65 21.17 37.93
C PRO A 334 -0.64 20.27 39.16
N VAL A 335 -0.77 18.96 38.95
CA VAL A 335 -0.60 17.93 39.98
C VAL A 335 0.88 17.63 40.19
N LEU A 336 1.30 17.63 41.47
CA LEU A 336 2.64 17.33 41.96
C LEU A 336 3.19 16.00 41.44
N ALA A 337 4.48 16.01 41.12
CA ALA A 337 5.29 14.83 40.88
C ALA A 337 5.68 14.17 42.20
N ASP A 338 5.30 12.90 42.37
CA ASP A 338 5.88 12.01 43.38
C ASP A 338 6.92 11.10 42.73
N GLY A 339 8.10 11.07 43.34
CA GLY A 339 9.32 10.45 42.83
C GLY A 339 9.29 8.93 42.79
N LEU A 340 10.01 8.40 41.80
CA LEU A 340 10.48 7.02 41.79
C LEU A 340 11.95 7.00 41.35
N ASN A 341 12.73 6.36 42.22
CA ASN A 341 14.18 6.28 42.23
C ASN A 341 14.78 5.74 40.93
N ILE A 342 15.80 6.44 40.46
CA ILE A 342 16.76 5.98 39.46
C ILE A 342 17.72 5.00 40.15
N LEU A 343 17.70 3.73 39.75
CA LEU A 343 18.80 2.79 39.98
C LEU A 343 19.66 2.76 38.71
N GLU A 344 20.90 3.20 38.84
CA GLU A 344 21.96 3.02 37.84
C GLU A 344 22.31 1.53 37.66
N PRO A 345 22.48 1.02 36.43
CA PRO A 345 23.23 -0.20 36.18
C PRO A 345 24.70 0.13 35.88
N GLY A 346 25.57 -0.47 36.70
CA GLY A 346 27.03 -0.31 36.65
C GLY A 346 27.70 -0.79 35.36
N ILE A 347 28.85 -0.17 35.12
CA ILE A 347 29.82 -0.42 34.06
C ILE A 347 30.46 -1.81 34.25
N PRO A 348 30.50 -2.70 33.24
CA PRO A 348 31.36 -3.87 33.29
C PRO A 348 32.78 -3.50 32.83
N GLU A 349 33.76 -3.77 33.69
CA GLU A 349 35.19 -3.65 33.41
C GLU A 349 35.64 -4.57 32.25
N ARG A 350 36.60 -4.07 31.47
CA ARG A 350 37.37 -4.83 30.48
C ARG A 350 38.37 -5.76 31.19
N PRO A 351 38.55 -7.01 30.75
CA PRO A 351 39.77 -7.75 31.03
C PRO A 351 40.84 -7.44 29.96
N GLU A 352 42.03 -7.09 30.43
CA GLU A 352 43.25 -6.95 29.65
C GLU A 352 43.69 -8.29 29.03
N ALA A 353 44.43 -8.16 27.92
CA ALA A 353 45.00 -9.23 27.14
C ALA A 353 46.16 -9.93 27.86
N CYS A 354 46.21 -11.26 27.79
CA CYS A 354 47.45 -12.02 27.85
C CYS A 354 47.60 -12.87 26.60
N LEU A 355 48.74 -12.65 25.95
CA LEU A 355 49.32 -13.43 24.87
C LEU A 355 49.55 -14.87 25.34
N GLU A 356 49.29 -15.85 24.46
CA GLU A 356 50.23 -16.92 24.13
C GLU A 356 49.66 -17.80 23.00
N ALA A 357 50.44 -17.93 21.92
CA ALA A 357 50.24 -18.92 20.87
C ALA A 357 50.73 -20.29 21.35
N PRO A 358 50.31 -21.37 20.66
CA PRO A 358 51.30 -22.37 20.31
C PRO A 358 51.28 -22.73 18.83
N ASP A 359 52.50 -23.00 18.37
CA ASP A 359 52.88 -23.51 17.06
C ASP A 359 52.26 -24.88 16.73
N LEU A 360 52.28 -25.13 15.43
CA LEU A 360 52.02 -26.36 14.69
C LEU A 360 52.90 -27.53 15.14
N GLU A 361 52.31 -28.74 15.20
CA GLU A 361 52.86 -30.04 14.77
C GLU A 361 51.72 -31.08 14.94
N GLU A 362 51.14 -31.63 13.86
CA GLU A 362 51.55 -32.83 13.11
C GLU A 362 50.92 -34.14 13.67
N GLU A 363 50.52 -35.01 12.73
CA GLU A 363 50.04 -36.41 12.85
C GLU A 363 48.53 -36.74 12.94
N LEU A 364 48.10 -37.38 11.84
CA LEU A 364 47.02 -38.38 11.58
C LEU A 364 45.59 -37.91 11.26
#